data_AF-A0A9W7EQI2-F1
#
_entry.id   AF-A0A9W7EQI2-F1
#
_cell.length_a   1.000
_cell.length_b   1.000
_cell.length_c   1.000
_cell.angle_alpha   90.00
_cell.angle_beta   90.00
_cell.angle_gamma   90.00
#
_symmetry.space_group_name_H-M   'P 1'
#
loop_
_entity.id
_entity.type
_entity.pdbx_description
1 polymer ?
#
loop_
_entity_poly.entity_id
_entity_poly.type
_entity_poly.pdbx_seq_one_letter_code
_entity_poly.pdbx_strand_id
1 'polypeptide(L)'
;MDCSLNGDCEQSSAEGSACLCDRGWKGAHCDVLDIQPTPKTAGYHNESFASWGGNIIFEGGKYHLLVAQFVNECPLGLWGTASSIIRAESDSYLGPFEYKETVVGAFSHNPTIRKSPHDGNYYLFMIGAGDSVDPPDCREDSQHLSSTLQESSIHVQRADSIYGP
;
A
#
# COMPACT_ATOMS: atom_id res chain seq x y z
N MET A 1 -7.54 -30.79 -9.14
CA MET A 1 -7.57 -29.62 -10.03
C MET A 1 -6.28 -29.67 -10.82
N ASP A 2 -6.40 -29.80 -12.12
CA ASP A 2 -5.28 -30.00 -13.04
C ASP A 2 -4.42 -28.73 -13.12
N CYS A 3 -3.12 -28.85 -12.83
CA CYS A 3 -2.11 -27.76 -12.82
C CYS A 3 -2.51 -26.48 -12.06
N SER A 4 -3.30 -26.61 -10.99
CA SER A 4 -3.73 -25.50 -10.13
C SER A 4 -4.41 -24.33 -10.84
N LEU A 5 -4.93 -24.54 -12.06
CA LEU A 5 -5.49 -23.50 -12.94
C LEU A 5 -4.47 -22.43 -13.38
N ASN A 6 -3.16 -22.73 -13.26
CA ASN A 6 -2.05 -21.84 -13.57
C ASN A 6 -1.12 -22.44 -14.64
N GLY A 7 -1.64 -23.34 -15.46
CA GLY A 7 -0.89 -24.02 -16.51
C GLY A 7 -1.70 -25.09 -17.20
N ASP A 8 -1.10 -25.68 -18.23
CA ASP A 8 -1.70 -26.70 -19.08
C ASP A 8 -1.17 -28.09 -18.72
N CYS A 9 -2.08 -29.08 -18.66
CA CYS A 9 -1.70 -30.48 -18.53
C CYS A 9 -1.18 -31.04 -19.86
N GLU A 10 0.07 -31.46 -19.88
CA GLU A 10 0.65 -32.22 -20.97
C GLU A 10 0.46 -33.73 -20.74
N GLN A 11 -0.27 -34.39 -21.64
CA GLN A 11 -0.67 -35.80 -21.54
C GLN A 11 0.44 -36.81 -21.89
N SER A 12 1.66 -36.36 -22.24
CA SER A 12 2.67 -37.20 -22.91
C SER A 12 3.91 -37.55 -22.09
N SER A 13 3.93 -37.38 -20.77
CA SER A 13 5.07 -37.86 -19.98
C SER A 13 4.84 -39.32 -19.54
N ALA A 14 5.87 -40.17 -19.70
CA ALA A 14 5.84 -41.59 -19.35
C ALA A 14 5.64 -41.86 -17.84
N GLU A 15 5.57 -40.80 -17.02
CA GLU A 15 5.54 -40.83 -15.56
C GLU A 15 4.28 -40.14 -14.97
N GLY A 16 3.35 -39.64 -15.80
CA GLY A 16 2.12 -38.94 -15.37
C GLY A 16 1.81 -37.68 -16.18
N SER A 17 0.74 -36.94 -15.84
CA SER A 17 0.45 -35.64 -16.46
C SER A 17 1.47 -34.59 -15.99
N ALA A 18 2.34 -34.12 -16.88
CA ALA A 18 3.25 -33.02 -16.58
C ALA A 18 2.53 -31.68 -16.76
N CYS A 19 2.88 -30.66 -15.99
CA CYS A 19 2.29 -29.33 -16.10
C CYS A 19 3.24 -28.34 -16.80
N LEU A 20 2.73 -27.63 -17.80
CA LEU A 20 3.38 -26.48 -18.40
C LEU A 20 2.80 -25.20 -17.77
N CYS A 21 3.58 -24.53 -16.93
CA CYS A 21 3.07 -23.39 -16.16
C CYS A 21 2.98 -22.10 -16.96
N ASP A 22 1.92 -21.35 -16.68
CA ASP A 22 1.76 -19.97 -17.14
C ASP A 22 2.85 -19.05 -16.56
N ARG A 23 3.10 -17.94 -17.25
CA ARG A 23 4.06 -16.94 -16.78
C ARG A 23 3.68 -16.44 -15.39
N GLY A 24 4.66 -16.42 -14.48
CA GLY A 24 4.47 -16.06 -13.08
C GLY A 24 4.24 -17.26 -12.17
N TRP A 25 4.17 -18.48 -12.71
CA TRP A 25 4.00 -19.72 -11.94
C TRP A 25 5.07 -20.75 -12.28
N LYS A 26 5.37 -21.60 -11.31
CA LYS A 26 6.30 -22.72 -11.40
C LYS A 26 5.89 -23.85 -10.45
N GLY A 27 6.71 -24.89 -10.42
CA GLY A 27 6.46 -26.08 -9.61
C GLY A 27 5.81 -27.20 -10.42
N ALA A 28 5.79 -28.41 -9.87
CA ALA A 28 5.26 -29.59 -10.55
C ALA A 28 3.77 -29.48 -10.90
N HIS A 29 3.04 -28.62 -10.18
CA HIS A 29 1.60 -28.41 -10.34
C HIS A 29 1.23 -26.94 -10.58
N CYS A 30 2.20 -26.09 -10.97
CA CYS A 30 2.01 -24.65 -11.16
C CYS A 30 1.39 -23.93 -9.96
N ASP A 31 1.72 -24.43 -8.77
CA ASP A 31 1.21 -24.03 -7.47
C ASP A 31 2.15 -23.06 -6.74
N VAL A 32 3.32 -22.76 -7.32
CA VAL A 32 4.33 -21.89 -6.73
C VAL A 32 4.47 -20.63 -7.57
N LEU A 33 4.38 -19.45 -6.94
CA LEU A 33 4.63 -18.18 -7.60
C LEU A 33 6.10 -18.07 -8.02
N ASP A 34 6.36 -17.71 -9.27
CA ASP A 34 7.70 -17.51 -9.79
C ASP A 34 8.18 -16.08 -9.53
N ILE A 35 8.57 -15.81 -8.28
CA ILE A 35 9.11 -14.53 -7.84
C ILE A 35 10.63 -14.56 -7.69
N GLN A 36 11.24 -13.41 -7.96
CA GLN A 36 12.64 -13.17 -7.62
C GLN A 36 12.79 -12.90 -6.11
N PRO A 37 13.97 -13.17 -5.51
CA PRO A 37 14.25 -12.79 -4.14
C PRO A 37 14.10 -11.28 -3.95
N THR A 38 13.50 -10.86 -2.83
CA THR A 38 13.42 -9.45 -2.43
C THR A 38 14.25 -9.21 -1.16
N PRO A 39 14.94 -8.07 -1.04
CA PRO A 39 15.62 -7.71 0.21
C PRO A 39 14.62 -7.64 1.37
N LYS A 40 15.00 -8.17 2.55
CA LYS A 40 14.16 -8.05 3.76
C LYS A 40 13.98 -6.60 4.23
N THR A 41 14.85 -5.72 3.78
CA THR A 41 14.83 -4.27 4.05
C THR A 41 14.03 -3.49 3.01
N ALA A 42 13.39 -4.17 2.05
CA ALA A 42 12.55 -3.51 1.06
C ALA A 42 11.26 -2.96 1.69
N GLY A 43 10.67 -1.95 1.06
CA GLY A 43 9.44 -1.30 1.48
C GLY A 43 9.66 -0.21 2.53
N TYR A 44 8.56 0.16 3.18
CA TYR A 44 8.53 1.08 4.30
C TYR A 44 8.39 0.29 5.59
N HIS A 45 9.29 0.54 6.52
CA HIS A 45 9.25 -0.09 7.84
C HIS A 45 9.30 0.99 8.91
N ASN A 46 8.32 0.95 9.81
CA ASN A 46 8.25 1.81 10.98
C ASN A 46 8.11 0.90 12.20
N GLU A 47 8.88 1.17 13.25
CA GLU A 47 8.90 0.33 14.46
C GLU A 47 7.62 0.48 15.29
N SER A 48 6.95 1.63 15.22
CA SER A 48 5.81 1.98 16.06
C SER A 48 4.47 1.81 15.35
N PHE A 49 4.42 1.98 14.03
CA PHE A 49 3.16 2.04 13.29
C PHE A 49 3.11 1.04 12.15
N ALA A 50 1.99 0.31 12.05
CA ALA A 50 1.66 -0.43 10.85
C ALA A 50 1.32 0.53 9.70
N SER A 51 1.52 0.08 8.47
CA SER A 51 1.18 0.83 7.26
C SER A 51 0.70 -0.10 6.16
N TRP A 52 -0.08 0.44 5.22
CA TRP A 52 -0.68 -0.34 4.13
C TRP A 52 -1.09 0.53 2.94
N GLY A 53 -1.39 -0.12 1.81
CA GLY A 53 -1.96 0.56 0.63
C GLY A 53 -1.04 1.58 -0.02
N GLY A 54 0.27 1.34 0.00
CA GLY A 54 1.27 2.27 -0.52
C GLY A 54 1.24 2.46 -2.05
N ASN A 55 1.54 3.68 -2.51
CA ASN A 55 1.64 4.06 -3.91
C ASN A 55 2.93 4.87 -4.15
N ILE A 56 3.73 4.48 -5.15
CA ILE A 56 5.05 5.07 -5.40
C ILE A 56 5.02 5.93 -6.68
N ILE A 57 5.68 7.08 -6.64
CA ILE A 57 5.99 7.91 -7.80
C ILE A 57 7.47 8.33 -7.78
N PHE A 58 8.10 8.43 -8.95
CA PHE A 58 9.47 8.93 -9.08
C PHE A 58 9.46 10.41 -9.45
N GLU A 59 10.12 11.25 -8.66
CA GLU A 59 10.21 12.69 -8.87
C GLU A 59 11.52 13.22 -8.30
N GLY A 60 12.14 14.23 -8.93
CA GLY A 60 13.31 14.91 -8.35
C GLY A 60 14.52 14.01 -8.06
N GLY A 61 14.61 12.85 -8.73
CA GLY A 61 15.68 11.88 -8.49
C GLY A 61 15.42 10.90 -7.34
N LYS A 62 14.23 10.93 -6.71
CA LYS A 62 13.85 10.05 -5.60
C LYS A 62 12.54 9.33 -5.89
N TYR A 63 12.36 8.19 -5.23
CA TYR A 63 11.09 7.50 -5.15
C TYR A 63 10.32 8.01 -3.93
N HIS A 64 9.15 8.57 -4.17
CA HIS A 64 8.22 9.04 -3.14
C HIS A 64 7.12 7.99 -2.96
N LEU A 65 7.06 7.39 -1.78
CA LEU A 65 5.99 6.50 -1.36
C LEU A 65 4.95 7.31 -0.59
N LEU A 66 3.70 7.27 -1.04
CA LEU A 66 2.53 7.74 -0.29
C LEU A 66 1.84 6.51 0.28
N VAL A 67 1.68 6.43 1.59
CA VAL A 67 1.17 5.22 2.26
C VAL A 67 0.27 5.60 3.43
N ALA A 68 -0.78 4.80 3.65
CA ALA A 68 -1.59 4.94 4.84
C ALA A 68 -0.84 4.35 6.04
N GLN A 69 -0.64 5.14 7.08
CA GLN A 69 -0.02 4.73 8.33
C GLN A 69 -1.02 4.89 9.46
N PHE A 70 -1.09 3.91 10.36
CA PHE A 70 -1.92 4.03 11.56
C PHE A 70 -1.40 5.14 12.47
N VAL A 71 -2.31 5.89 13.08
CA VAL A 71 -1.99 6.89 14.09
C VAL A 71 -2.03 6.28 15.48
N ASN A 72 -1.27 6.84 16.43
CA ASN A 72 -1.34 6.55 17.86
C ASN A 72 -1.39 5.05 18.22
N GLU A 73 -0.59 4.23 17.51
CA GLU A 73 -0.43 2.78 17.73
C GLU A 73 -1.75 2.00 17.59
N CYS A 74 -2.69 2.53 16.80
CA CYS A 74 -3.99 1.90 16.60
C CYS A 74 -3.92 0.61 15.76
N PRO A 75 -4.72 -0.42 16.10
CA PRO A 75 -4.73 -1.68 15.39
C PRO A 75 -5.52 -1.60 14.07
N LEU A 76 -5.34 -2.60 13.21
CA LEU A 76 -6.05 -2.75 11.93
C LEU A 76 -7.57 -2.64 12.05
N GLY A 77 -8.16 -3.04 13.17
CA GLY A 77 -9.61 -2.92 13.41
C GLY A 77 -10.15 -1.48 13.36
N LEU A 78 -9.28 -0.48 13.50
CA LEU A 78 -9.61 0.94 13.42
C LEU A 78 -9.19 1.60 12.13
N TRP A 79 -8.85 0.83 11.10
CA TRP A 79 -8.42 1.38 9.81
C TRP A 79 -9.38 2.42 9.25
N GLY A 80 -10.69 2.31 9.53
CA GLY A 80 -11.70 3.25 9.00
C GLY A 80 -11.54 4.68 9.51
N THR A 81 -10.88 4.92 10.64
CA THR A 81 -10.73 6.24 11.26
C THR A 81 -9.30 6.56 11.67
N ALA A 82 -8.49 5.56 11.98
CA ALA A 82 -7.19 5.70 12.62
C ALA A 82 -5.99 5.60 11.66
N SER A 83 -6.12 6.14 10.44
CA SER A 83 -4.97 6.26 9.52
C SER A 83 -4.79 7.68 9.01
N SER A 84 -3.54 8.04 8.78
CA SER A 84 -3.11 9.24 8.06
C SER A 84 -2.32 8.84 6.82
N ILE A 85 -2.25 9.72 5.82
CA ILE A 85 -1.38 9.53 4.66
C ILE A 85 -0.05 10.20 4.94
N ILE A 86 1.02 9.40 4.91
CA ILE A 86 2.39 9.88 5.04
C ILE A 86 3.12 9.80 3.71
N ARG A 87 4.16 10.60 3.56
CA ARG A 87 5.14 10.50 2.48
C ARG A 87 6.47 10.01 3.03
N ALA A 88 7.02 9.01 2.37
CA ALA A 88 8.35 8.48 2.61
C ALA A 88 9.18 8.54 1.32
N GLU A 89 10.50 8.53 1.43
CA GLU A 89 11.42 8.62 0.28
C GLU A 89 12.44 7.50 0.27
N SER A 90 12.88 7.11 -0.92
CA SER A 90 14.03 6.23 -1.12
C SER A 90 14.79 6.58 -2.40
N ASP A 91 16.07 6.25 -2.44
CA ASP A 91 16.87 6.28 -3.67
C ASP A 91 16.64 5.03 -4.56
N SER A 92 15.90 4.04 -4.03
CA SER A 92 15.57 2.78 -4.72
C SER A 92 14.06 2.57 -4.76
N TYR A 93 13.54 2.06 -5.88
CA TYR A 93 12.12 1.70 -6.01
C TYR A 93 11.70 0.59 -5.04
N LEU A 94 12.66 -0.19 -4.54
CA LEU A 94 12.43 -1.22 -3.52
C LEU A 94 12.49 -0.67 -2.10
N GLY A 95 12.90 0.57 -1.87
CA GLY A 95 13.23 1.05 -0.53
C GLY A 95 14.68 0.69 -0.12
N PRO A 96 15.01 0.79 1.19
CA PRO A 96 14.10 1.16 2.28
C PRO A 96 13.57 2.57 2.09
N PHE A 97 12.28 2.76 2.37
CA PHE A 97 11.65 4.07 2.38
C PHE A 97 11.78 4.67 3.77
N GLU A 98 12.16 5.94 3.84
CA GLU A 98 12.26 6.69 5.09
C GLU A 98 11.13 7.71 5.17
N TYR A 99 10.41 7.71 6.30
CA TYR A 99 9.39 8.72 6.58
C TYR A 99 9.95 10.14 6.43
N LYS A 100 9.17 11.03 5.80
CA LYS A 100 9.50 12.46 5.68
C LYS A 100 8.43 13.34 6.31
N GLU A 101 7.16 13.07 6.05
CA GLU A 101 6.06 13.90 6.55
C GLU A 101 4.71 13.20 6.54
N THR A 102 3.76 13.73 7.31
CA THR A 102 2.33 13.45 7.19
C THR A 102 1.73 14.44 6.20
N VAL A 103 1.23 13.94 5.07
CA VAL A 103 0.65 14.75 3.98
C VAL A 103 -0.82 15.08 4.26
N VAL A 104 -1.57 14.10 4.76
CA VAL A 104 -2.98 14.24 5.10
C VAL A 104 -3.23 13.66 6.49
N GLY A 105 -3.96 14.40 7.32
CA GLY A 105 -4.27 14.05 8.70
C GLY A 105 -5.09 12.76 8.86
N ALA A 106 -5.46 12.46 10.10
CA ALA A 106 -6.23 11.26 10.41
C ALA A 106 -7.62 11.27 9.76
N PHE A 107 -8.16 10.08 9.52
CA PHE A 107 -9.27 9.84 8.57
C PHE A 107 -8.85 10.12 7.12
N SER A 108 -7.71 9.55 6.72
CA SER A 108 -7.29 9.47 5.32
C SER A 108 -6.64 8.12 5.01
N HIS A 109 -7.12 7.44 3.94
CA HIS A 109 -6.77 6.05 3.66
C HIS A 109 -6.52 5.79 2.17
N ASN A 110 -5.82 4.69 1.89
CA ASN A 110 -5.62 4.11 0.55
C ASN A 110 -5.13 5.14 -0.49
N PRO A 111 -4.04 5.87 -0.22
CA PRO A 111 -3.56 6.92 -1.11
C PRO A 111 -3.22 6.35 -2.49
N THR A 112 -3.66 7.04 -3.54
CA THR A 112 -3.19 6.82 -4.90
C THR A 112 -2.77 8.15 -5.50
N ILE A 113 -1.49 8.29 -5.80
CA ILE A 113 -0.94 9.51 -6.38
C ILE A 113 -0.78 9.36 -7.90
N ARG A 114 -1.16 10.40 -8.65
CA ARG A 114 -0.93 10.51 -10.09
C ARG A 114 -0.39 11.89 -10.42
N LYS A 115 0.64 11.94 -11.27
CA LYS A 115 1.07 13.18 -11.92
C LYS A 115 0.36 13.30 -13.26
N SER A 116 -0.35 14.40 -13.47
CA SER A 116 -1.07 14.67 -14.70
C SER A 116 -0.09 15.11 -15.79
N PRO A 117 -0.12 14.50 -16.98
CA PRO A 117 0.74 14.90 -18.09
C PRO A 117 0.28 16.22 -18.75
N HIS A 118 -0.93 16.70 -18.44
CA HIS A 118 -1.50 17.89 -19.08
C HIS A 118 -1.02 19.20 -18.44
N ASP A 119 -0.93 19.23 -17.11
CA ASP A 119 -0.60 20.41 -16.33
C ASP A 119 0.60 20.20 -15.39
N GLY A 120 1.11 18.96 -15.30
CA GLY A 120 2.23 18.62 -14.42
C GLY A 120 1.86 18.49 -12.94
N ASN A 121 0.59 18.70 -12.60
CA ASN A 121 0.11 18.70 -11.21
C ASN A 121 -0.04 17.29 -10.66
N TYR A 122 0.00 17.21 -9.34
CA TYR A 122 -0.15 15.98 -8.56
C TYR A 122 -1.58 15.89 -8.05
N TYR A 123 -2.18 14.72 -8.24
CA TYR A 123 -3.53 14.39 -7.79
C TYR A 123 -3.44 13.21 -6.85
N LEU A 124 -3.80 13.44 -5.58
CA LEU A 124 -3.85 12.43 -4.54
C LEU A 124 -5.30 12.03 -4.30
N PHE A 125 -5.65 10.81 -4.71
CA PHE A 125 -6.94 10.19 -4.42
C PHE A 125 -6.86 9.42 -3.11
N MET A 126 -7.90 9.51 -2.27
CA MET A 126 -7.93 8.86 -0.97
C MET A 126 -9.37 8.68 -0.47
N ILE A 127 -9.56 7.82 0.53
CA ILE A 127 -10.81 7.74 1.30
C ILE A 127 -10.69 8.67 2.50
N GLY A 128 -11.71 9.48 2.76
CA GLY A 128 -11.66 10.54 3.78
C GLY A 128 -10.84 11.75 3.32
N ALA A 129 -10.79 12.82 4.13
CA ALA A 129 -10.12 14.06 3.76
C ALA A 129 -9.10 14.55 4.80
N GLY A 130 -8.83 13.77 5.85
CA GLY A 130 -7.95 14.18 6.94
C GLY A 130 -8.59 15.14 7.94
N ASP A 131 -9.92 15.17 8.01
CA ASP A 131 -10.73 16.11 8.79
C ASP A 131 -11.09 15.58 10.20
N SER A 132 -10.42 14.53 10.66
CA SER A 132 -10.54 14.07 12.04
C SER A 132 -10.03 15.15 13.01
N VAL A 133 -10.95 15.71 13.80
CA VAL A 133 -10.65 16.74 14.81
C VAL A 133 -10.02 16.12 16.07
N ASP A 134 -10.20 14.82 16.28
CA ASP A 134 -9.66 14.07 17.42
C ASP A 134 -9.30 12.63 16.99
N PRO A 135 -8.07 12.39 16.51
CA PRO A 135 -7.65 11.05 16.12
C PRO A 135 -7.66 10.12 17.34
N PRO A 136 -8.14 8.87 17.20
CA PRO A 136 -8.16 7.93 18.31
C PRO A 136 -6.75 7.69 18.85
N ASP A 137 -6.61 7.59 20.17
CA ASP A 137 -5.37 7.18 20.84
C ASP A 137 -5.53 5.77 21.39
N CYS A 138 -4.72 4.85 20.89
CA CYS A 138 -4.84 3.42 21.19
C CYS A 138 -3.75 2.89 22.13
N ARG A 139 -2.95 3.79 22.73
CA ARG A 139 -1.94 3.45 23.73
C ARG A 139 -2.55 3.20 25.12
N GLU A 140 -3.73 3.75 25.36
CA GLU A 140 -4.47 3.60 26.62
C GLU A 140 -5.54 2.49 26.48
N ASP A 141 -5.58 1.58 27.45
CA ASP A 141 -6.30 0.29 27.41
C ASP A 141 -7.84 0.41 27.48
N SER A 142 -8.41 1.59 27.23
CA SER A 142 -9.80 1.85 27.58
C SER A 142 -10.43 2.99 26.79
N GLN A 143 -10.74 2.78 25.51
CA GLN A 143 -11.92 3.44 24.94
C GLN A 143 -12.67 2.47 24.06
N HIS A 144 -13.94 2.23 24.42
CA HIS A 144 -14.90 1.54 23.58
C HIS A 144 -14.88 2.20 22.20
N LEU A 145 -14.33 1.48 21.23
CA LEU A 145 -14.18 1.94 19.86
C LEU A 145 -15.57 2.06 19.25
N SER A 146 -16.16 3.25 19.38
CA SER A 146 -17.33 3.62 18.61
C SER A 146 -16.89 3.78 17.16
N SER A 147 -16.95 2.69 16.40
CA SER A 147 -16.84 2.71 14.95
C SER A 147 -18.13 3.25 14.36
N THR A 148 -18.43 4.52 14.63
CA THR A 148 -19.35 5.22 13.74
C THR A 148 -18.60 5.31 12.42
N LEU A 149 -19.01 4.49 11.45
CA LEU A 149 -18.52 4.57 10.08
C LEU A 149 -18.82 6.00 9.61
N GLN A 150 -17.81 6.87 9.63
CA GLN A 150 -17.89 8.15 8.97
C GLN A 150 -18.16 7.89 7.48
N GLU A 151 -18.97 8.75 6.85
CA GLU A 151 -19.26 8.63 5.43
C GLU A 151 -17.94 8.54 4.65
N SER A 152 -17.68 7.37 4.08
CA SER A 152 -16.45 7.12 3.33
C SER A 152 -16.70 7.49 1.89
N SER A 153 -16.23 8.67 1.52
CA SER A 153 -16.20 9.13 0.13
C SER A 153 -14.77 9.17 -0.39
N ILE A 154 -14.61 9.07 -1.72
CA ILE A 154 -13.31 9.24 -2.36
C ILE A 154 -13.11 10.75 -2.57
N HIS A 155 -12.07 11.28 -1.95
CA HIS A 155 -11.63 12.65 -2.13
C HIS A 155 -10.42 12.72 -3.05
N VAL A 156 -10.24 13.87 -3.70
CA VAL A 156 -9.03 14.20 -4.47
C VAL A 156 -8.47 15.52 -4.00
N GLN A 157 -7.16 15.56 -3.75
CA GLN A 157 -6.42 16.80 -3.52
C GLN A 157 -5.45 17.05 -4.67
N ARG A 158 -5.30 18.32 -5.05
CA ARG A 158 -4.35 18.77 -6.07
C ARG A 158 -3.17 19.48 -5.39
N ALA A 159 -1.95 19.22 -5.85
CA ALA A 159 -0.78 20.00 -5.51
C ALA A 159 0.08 20.27 -6.77
N ASP A 160 0.83 21.36 -6.76
CA ASP A 160 1.74 21.72 -7.85
C ASP A 160 3.10 20.99 -7.72
N SER A 161 3.35 20.39 -6.54
CA SER A 161 4.54 19.60 -6.25
C SER A 161 4.20 18.32 -5.46
N ILE A 162 5.13 17.36 -5.43
CA ILE A 162 5.01 16.12 -4.63
C ILE A 162 5.10 16.37 -3.11
N TYR A 163 5.50 17.56 -2.70
CA TYR A 163 5.75 17.93 -1.31
C TYR A 163 4.52 18.51 -0.61
N GLY A 164 3.33 18.42 -1.21
CA GLY A 164 2.17 19.13 -0.68
C GLY A 164 2.28 20.64 -0.94
N PRO A 165 1.38 21.43 -0.35
CA PRO A 165 0.94 22.69 -0.95
C PRO A 165 2.08 23.69 -1.17
#